data_AF-A0A2K3P1U9-F1
#
_entry.id   AF-A0A2K3P1U9-F1
#
_cell.length_a   1.000
_cell.length_b   1.000
_cell.length_c   1.000
_cell.angle_alpha   90.00
_cell.angle_beta   90.00
_cell.angle_gamma   90.00
#
_symmetry.space_group_name_H-M   'P 1'
#
loop_
_entity.id
_entity.type
_entity.pdbx_description
1 polymer ?
#
loop_
_entity_poly.entity_id
_entity_poly.type
_entity_poly.pdbx_seq_one_letter_code
_entity_poly.pdbx_strand_id
1 'polypeptide(L)'
;MIGTIKNITVRYFYRLLSGPEPLSTLEKDRAWHVQEDLNLPAMQEACRVLVGHHDFSSFRATGCQAKSPIRSLDELSVVEVIQSPYFPSLMDRERQMKVTDDLHDCHSNSEAVIPLSSSARINEVQTTNEDVEFGKRRFHRCLVVTARARAFLYHQVRLLVGVLKAVGTGNLTVPDVERILNAKNVAAASPMAPACGLYLGKVKYDLPSS
;
A
#
# COMPACT_ATOMS: atom_id res chain seq x y z
N MET A 1 12.43 -16.99 -36.18
CA MET A 1 13.04 -15.93 -35.33
C MET A 1 12.35 -15.96 -33.98
N ILE A 2 13.09 -15.88 -32.86
CA ILE A 2 12.48 -15.73 -31.54
C ILE A 2 12.21 -14.24 -31.32
N GLY A 3 10.95 -13.86 -31.09
CA GLY A 3 10.58 -12.47 -30.90
C GLY A 3 11.10 -11.92 -29.57
N THR A 4 12.11 -11.05 -29.60
CA THR A 4 12.65 -10.40 -28.40
C THR A 4 11.57 -9.62 -27.67
N ILE A 5 11.30 -9.98 -26.42
CA ILE A 5 10.32 -9.31 -25.57
C ILE A 5 10.78 -7.86 -25.32
N LYS A 6 10.08 -6.88 -25.91
CA LYS A 6 10.52 -5.47 -25.92
C LYS A 6 10.29 -4.76 -24.58
N ASN A 7 9.31 -5.21 -23.80
CA ASN A 7 8.96 -4.62 -22.52
C ASN A 7 8.50 -5.67 -21.51
N ILE A 8 8.96 -5.50 -20.27
CA ILE A 8 8.60 -6.30 -19.11
C ILE A 8 8.32 -5.30 -17.98
N THR A 9 7.20 -5.46 -17.29
CA THR A 9 6.90 -4.69 -16.08
C THR A 9 6.55 -5.63 -14.94
N VAL A 10 7.03 -5.29 -13.74
CA VAL A 10 6.83 -6.04 -12.51
C VAL A 10 6.03 -5.18 -11.55
N ARG A 11 4.92 -5.71 -11.02
CA ARG A 11 4.12 -5.08 -9.97
C ARG A 11 4.27 -5.87 -8.67
N TYR A 12 4.69 -5.19 -7.61
CA TYR A 12 4.67 -5.66 -6.24
C TYR A 12 3.47 -5.08 -5.49
N PHE A 13 3.01 -5.81 -4.48
CA PHE A 13 2.09 -5.35 -3.46
C PHE A 13 2.78 -5.43 -2.10
N TYR A 14 2.50 -4.49 -1.20
CA TYR A 14 2.94 -4.54 0.19
C TYR A 14 1.75 -4.36 1.14
N ARG A 15 1.49 -5.32 2.02
CA ARG A 15 0.38 -5.28 2.98
C ARG A 15 0.84 -4.74 4.34
N LEU A 16 0.16 -3.69 4.81
CA LEU A 16 0.25 -3.14 6.15
C LEU A 16 -1.07 -3.41 6.89
N LEU A 17 -0.98 -3.66 8.19
CA LEU A 17 -2.11 -3.70 9.11
C LEU A 17 -1.87 -2.64 10.18
N SER A 18 -2.78 -1.68 10.29
CA SER A 18 -2.70 -0.54 11.22
C SER A 18 -3.72 -0.71 12.35
N GLY A 19 -3.26 -0.51 13.60
CA GLY A 19 -4.09 -0.49 14.81
C GLY A 19 -3.43 -1.19 16.00
N PRO A 20 -3.81 -0.84 17.24
CA PRO A 20 -3.11 -1.22 18.47
C PRO A 20 -3.32 -2.68 18.90
N GLU A 21 -4.37 -3.33 18.40
CA GLU A 21 -4.69 -4.72 18.76
C GLU A 21 -3.60 -5.69 18.27
N PRO A 22 -3.32 -6.80 18.97
CA PRO A 22 -2.36 -7.80 18.51
C PRO A 22 -2.84 -8.47 17.21
N LEU A 23 -1.91 -8.80 16.29
CA LEU A 23 -2.27 -9.57 15.10
C LEU A 23 -2.80 -10.96 15.47
N SER A 24 -3.78 -11.43 14.68
CA SER A 24 -4.18 -12.83 14.71
C SER A 24 -3.02 -13.75 14.29
N THR A 25 -2.97 -14.97 14.84
CA THR A 25 -1.96 -16.00 14.47
C THR A 25 -1.93 -16.30 12.98
N LEU A 26 -3.04 -16.07 12.26
CA LEU A 26 -3.11 -16.19 10.81
C LEU A 26 -2.38 -15.05 10.09
N GLU A 27 -2.42 -13.83 10.62
CA GLU A 27 -1.91 -12.63 9.92
C GLU A 27 -0.48 -12.28 10.31
N LYS A 28 0.01 -12.86 11.41
CA LYS A 28 1.42 -12.94 11.75
C LYS A 28 2.21 -13.42 10.51
N ASP A 29 3.30 -12.70 10.22
CA ASP A 29 4.19 -12.95 9.08
C ASP A 29 3.53 -12.88 7.69
N ARG A 30 2.31 -12.31 7.57
CA ARG A 30 1.61 -12.02 6.29
C ARG A 30 1.32 -10.54 6.03
N ALA A 31 1.76 -9.65 6.91
CA ALA A 31 1.70 -8.19 6.77
C ALA A 31 2.74 -7.53 7.68
N TRP A 32 3.05 -6.25 7.44
CA TRP A 32 3.66 -5.42 8.47
C TRP A 32 2.59 -4.91 9.44
N HIS A 33 2.66 -5.31 10.70
CA HIS A 33 1.89 -4.66 11.77
C HIS A 33 2.49 -3.30 12.10
N VAL A 34 1.66 -2.26 12.04
CA VAL A 34 1.90 -0.92 12.54
C VAL A 34 0.91 -0.70 13.69
N GLN A 35 1.39 -0.34 14.87
CA GLN A 35 0.55 -0.15 16.06
C GLN A 35 -0.22 1.17 15.96
N GLU A 36 0.43 2.16 15.36
CA GLU A 36 -0.05 3.51 15.13
C GLU A 36 -1.08 3.56 13.99
N ASP A 37 -1.94 4.58 14.04
CA ASP A 37 -2.81 4.93 12.92
C ASP A 37 -2.01 5.48 11.73
N LEU A 38 -2.45 5.16 10.52
CA LEU A 38 -1.84 5.63 9.27
C LEU A 38 -2.71 6.69 8.58
N ASN A 39 -2.16 7.89 8.40
CA ASN A 39 -2.72 8.99 7.62
C ASN A 39 -2.63 8.67 6.11
N LEU A 40 -3.68 8.02 5.59
CA LEU A 40 -3.75 7.57 4.19
C LEU A 40 -3.57 8.72 3.19
N PRO A 41 -4.24 9.90 3.30
CA PRO A 41 -4.00 11.03 2.39
C PRO A 41 -2.54 11.50 2.34
N ALA A 42 -1.86 11.61 3.48
CA ALA A 42 -0.44 12.01 3.51
C ALA A 42 0.46 10.97 2.84
N MET A 43 0.18 9.67 3.03
CA MET A 43 0.90 8.60 2.34
C MET A 43 0.63 8.61 0.82
N GLN A 44 -0.59 8.95 0.39
CA GLN A 44 -0.94 9.07 -1.04
C GLN A 44 -0.22 10.25 -1.70
N GLU A 45 -0.10 11.38 -1.03
CA GLU A 45 0.68 12.51 -1.53
C GLU A 45 2.18 12.18 -1.60
N ALA A 46 2.73 11.53 -0.56
CA ALA A 46 4.10 11.02 -0.59
C ALA A 46 4.35 10.00 -1.73
N CYS A 47 3.33 9.24 -2.17
CA CYS A 47 3.44 8.40 -3.35
C CYS A 47 3.62 9.22 -4.65
N ARG A 48 2.91 10.35 -4.79
CA ARG A 48 2.98 11.22 -5.99
C ARG A 48 4.39 11.75 -6.23
N VAL A 49 5.08 12.18 -5.16
CA VAL A 49 6.48 12.65 -5.20
C VAL A 49 7.45 11.58 -5.72
N LEU A 50 7.20 10.30 -5.42
CA LEU A 50 8.11 9.19 -5.71
C LEU A 50 7.87 8.52 -7.08
N VAL A 51 6.72 8.76 -7.72
CA VAL A 51 6.43 8.30 -9.09
C VAL A 51 7.27 9.08 -10.11
N GLY A 52 7.67 8.43 -11.20
CA GLY A 52 8.44 9.05 -12.28
C GLY A 52 9.87 8.54 -12.40
N HIS A 53 10.73 9.32 -13.06
CA HIS A 53 12.09 8.93 -13.44
C HIS A 53 13.13 9.63 -12.56
N HIS A 54 13.68 8.89 -11.58
CA HIS A 54 14.46 9.47 -10.49
C HIS A 54 15.77 8.72 -10.20
N ASP A 55 16.66 9.39 -9.48
CA ASP A 55 17.84 8.79 -8.86
C ASP A 55 17.47 8.16 -7.51
N PHE A 56 17.14 6.87 -7.52
CA PHE A 56 16.71 6.14 -6.33
C PHE A 56 17.88 5.71 -5.42
N SER A 57 18.99 6.45 -5.37
CA SER A 57 20.15 6.12 -4.50
C SER A 57 19.80 6.08 -3.02
N SER A 58 18.87 6.92 -2.53
CA SER A 58 18.35 6.84 -1.15
C SER A 58 17.51 5.59 -0.89
N PHE A 59 17.04 4.93 -1.95
CA PHE A 59 16.20 3.73 -1.92
C PHE A 59 16.96 2.50 -2.46
N ARG A 60 18.29 2.48 -2.26
CA ARG A 60 19.21 1.44 -2.74
C ARG A 60 19.98 0.80 -1.58
N ALA A 61 19.57 -0.36 -1.09
CA ALA A 61 20.29 -1.02 0.00
C ALA A 61 21.74 -1.39 -0.37
N THR A 62 22.59 -1.52 0.66
CA THR A 62 23.94 -2.08 0.54
C THR A 62 23.91 -3.47 -0.11
N GLY A 63 24.97 -3.81 -0.86
CA GLY A 63 25.01 -5.02 -1.68
C GLY A 63 24.24 -4.94 -3.02
N CYS A 64 23.53 -3.84 -3.32
CA CYS A 64 22.85 -3.67 -4.61
C CYS A 64 23.86 -3.62 -5.79
N GLN A 65 23.88 -4.66 -6.62
CA GLN A 65 24.80 -4.81 -7.77
C GLN A 65 24.42 -3.99 -9.02
N ALA A 66 23.38 -3.15 -8.97
CA ALA A 66 22.92 -2.37 -10.12
C ALA A 66 23.95 -1.33 -10.59
N LYS A 67 24.33 -1.34 -11.88
CA LYS A 67 25.29 -0.38 -12.45
C LYS A 67 24.86 1.09 -12.35
N SER A 68 23.56 1.35 -12.27
CA SER A 68 22.98 2.69 -12.11
C SER A 68 21.81 2.67 -11.11
N PRO A 69 21.67 3.69 -10.24
CA PRO A 69 20.52 3.87 -9.35
C PRO A 69 19.29 4.46 -10.06
N ILE A 70 19.45 5.02 -11.27
CA ILE A 70 18.35 5.65 -12.00
C ILE A 70 17.28 4.61 -12.36
N ARG A 71 16.01 4.88 -12.04
CA ARG A 71 14.85 4.04 -12.42
C ARG A 71 13.64 4.90 -12.78
N SER A 72 12.75 4.33 -13.59
CA SER A 72 11.38 4.80 -13.74
C SER A 72 10.47 3.97 -12.85
N LEU A 73 9.73 4.63 -11.96
CA LEU A 73 8.65 4.04 -11.17
C LEU A 73 7.33 4.40 -11.85
N ASP A 74 6.74 3.44 -12.54
CA ASP A 74 5.55 3.62 -13.38
C ASP A 74 4.24 3.75 -12.55
N GLU A 75 4.29 3.38 -11.27
CA GLU A 75 3.19 3.33 -10.33
C GLU A 75 3.75 3.24 -8.91
N LEU A 76 3.30 4.14 -8.04
CA LEU A 76 3.32 3.97 -6.60
C LEU A 76 1.99 4.50 -6.08
N SER A 77 1.26 3.68 -5.35
CA SER A 77 -0.03 4.08 -4.76
C SER A 77 -0.24 3.35 -3.45
N VAL A 78 -1.12 3.89 -2.60
CA VAL A 78 -1.57 3.24 -1.38
C VAL A 78 -3.07 3.42 -1.24
N VAL A 79 -3.75 2.31 -0.93
CA VAL A 79 -5.20 2.24 -0.76
C VAL A 79 -5.52 1.45 0.50
N GLU A 80 -6.62 1.80 1.16
CA GLU A 80 -7.21 1.01 2.21
C GLU A 80 -8.17 -0.02 1.59
N VAL A 81 -8.13 -1.26 2.08
CA VAL A 81 -8.90 -2.39 1.56
C VAL A 81 -9.56 -3.15 2.71
N ILE A 82 -10.60 -3.91 2.40
CA ILE A 82 -11.27 -4.75 3.40
C ILE A 82 -10.29 -5.85 3.86
N GLN A 83 -10.18 -6.05 5.19
CA GLN A 83 -9.29 -7.04 5.80
C GLN A 83 -9.78 -8.48 5.55
N SER A 84 -9.54 -9.00 4.35
CA SER A 84 -9.72 -10.43 4.08
C SER A 84 -8.62 -11.26 4.77
N PRO A 85 -8.94 -12.35 5.49
CA PRO A 85 -7.95 -13.27 6.05
C PRO A 85 -7.30 -14.16 4.96
N TYR A 86 -7.93 -14.24 3.79
CA TYR A 86 -7.46 -14.96 2.60
C TYR A 86 -6.85 -13.99 1.58
N PHE A 87 -5.86 -14.44 0.82
CA PHE A 87 -5.28 -13.66 -0.28
C PHE A 87 -6.38 -13.39 -1.32
N PRO A 88 -6.77 -12.12 -1.58
CA PRO A 88 -7.89 -11.84 -2.48
C PRO A 88 -7.57 -12.35 -3.87
N SER A 89 -8.56 -12.98 -4.52
CA SER A 89 -8.42 -13.56 -5.86
C SER A 89 -8.20 -12.46 -6.91
N LEU A 90 -7.90 -12.85 -8.15
CA LEU A 90 -7.79 -11.89 -9.25
C LEU A 90 -9.12 -11.14 -9.46
N MET A 91 -10.26 -11.82 -9.35
CA MET A 91 -11.58 -11.19 -9.47
C MET A 91 -11.88 -10.22 -8.32
N ASP A 92 -11.46 -10.53 -7.10
CA ASP A 92 -11.70 -9.64 -5.95
C ASP A 92 -10.92 -8.33 -6.11
N ARG A 93 -9.68 -8.41 -6.61
CA ARG A 93 -8.83 -7.24 -6.90
C ARG A 93 -9.40 -6.39 -8.02
N GLU A 94 -9.85 -7.01 -9.10
CA GLU A 94 -10.49 -6.32 -10.23
C GLU A 94 -11.80 -5.64 -9.81
N ARG A 95 -12.56 -6.26 -8.90
CA ARG A 95 -13.77 -5.65 -8.31
C ARG A 95 -13.43 -4.48 -7.37
N GLN A 96 -12.42 -4.64 -6.52
CA GLN A 96 -11.93 -3.58 -5.61
C GLN A 96 -11.37 -2.37 -6.37
N MET A 97 -10.74 -2.59 -7.53
CA MET A 97 -10.23 -1.52 -8.41
C MET A 97 -11.32 -0.75 -9.17
N LYS A 98 -12.50 -1.34 -9.40
CA LYS A 98 -13.64 -0.61 -9.98
C LYS A 98 -14.33 0.31 -8.99
N VAL A 99 -14.52 -0.16 -7.75
CA VAL A 99 -15.16 0.62 -6.67
C VAL A 99 -14.43 1.93 -6.37
N THR A 100 -13.14 2.06 -6.74
CA THR A 100 -12.38 3.32 -6.63
C THR A 100 -12.55 4.29 -7.80
N ASP A 101 -13.02 3.84 -8.97
CA ASP A 101 -13.34 4.70 -10.14
C ASP A 101 -14.75 5.31 -9.99
N ASP A 102 -15.71 4.50 -9.51
CA ASP A 102 -17.12 4.90 -9.33
C ASP A 102 -17.37 5.99 -8.25
N LEU A 103 -16.30 6.48 -7.59
CA LEU A 103 -16.33 7.52 -6.55
C LEU A 103 -16.00 8.93 -7.07
N HIS A 104 -16.08 9.16 -8.39
CA HIS A 104 -15.73 10.45 -9.02
C HIS A 104 -16.80 11.04 -9.95
N ASP A 105 -18.05 10.55 -9.89
CA ASP A 105 -19.18 11.24 -10.52
C ASP A 105 -20.37 11.33 -9.55
N CYS A 106 -20.94 12.53 -9.41
CA CYS A 106 -21.95 12.81 -8.39
C CYS A 106 -23.04 13.75 -8.91
N HIS A 107 -24.14 13.21 -9.46
CA HIS A 107 -25.42 13.92 -9.51
C HIS A 107 -26.66 13.02 -9.66
N SER A 108 -27.61 13.22 -8.73
CA SER A 108 -29.07 13.24 -8.96
C SER A 108 -29.83 11.95 -9.37
N ASN A 109 -30.45 11.31 -8.36
CA ASN A 109 -31.78 10.67 -8.34
C ASN A 109 -32.22 9.66 -9.43
N SER A 110 -32.44 8.39 -9.04
CA SER A 110 -33.80 7.80 -8.96
C SER A 110 -33.83 6.52 -8.10
N GLU A 111 -35.02 5.97 -7.82
CA GLU A 111 -35.28 4.97 -6.78
C GLU A 111 -35.34 3.50 -7.28
N ALA A 112 -34.82 2.54 -6.48
CA ALA A 112 -35.29 1.14 -6.45
C ALA A 112 -34.78 0.31 -5.23
N VAL A 113 -35.66 0.15 -4.23
CA VAL A 113 -35.83 -1.02 -3.32
C VAL A 113 -34.61 -1.67 -2.61
N ILE A 114 -34.62 -1.54 -1.27
CA ILE A 114 -33.84 -2.23 -0.21
C ILE A 114 -34.77 -3.31 0.42
N PRO A 115 -34.34 -4.55 0.80
CA PRO A 115 -33.66 -4.83 2.09
C PRO A 115 -32.76 -6.11 2.07
N LEU A 116 -32.16 -6.67 3.14
CA LEU A 116 -32.23 -6.56 4.62
C LEU A 116 -30.90 -7.16 5.16
N SER A 117 -30.17 -6.76 6.22
CA SER A 117 -30.15 -5.67 7.22
C SER A 117 -28.65 -5.46 7.65
N SER A 118 -28.20 -4.77 8.70
CA SER A 118 -28.85 -4.07 9.83
C SER A 118 -28.07 -2.81 10.25
N SER A 119 -28.81 -1.73 10.54
CA SER A 119 -28.27 -0.52 11.18
C SER A 119 -28.62 -0.53 12.67
N ALA A 120 -27.61 -0.59 13.52
CA ALA A 120 -27.76 -0.27 14.93
C ALA A 120 -27.38 1.21 15.15
N ARG A 121 -28.37 2.09 15.17
CA ARG A 121 -28.19 3.41 15.80
C ARG A 121 -28.00 3.15 17.29
N ILE A 122 -26.97 3.75 17.89
CA ILE A 122 -26.83 3.83 19.35
C ILE A 122 -26.99 5.30 19.72
N ASN A 123 -28.06 5.59 20.45
CA ASN A 123 -28.27 6.91 21.06
C ASN A 123 -27.27 7.11 22.20
N GLU A 124 -27.06 8.35 22.62
CA GLU A 124 -26.23 8.68 23.78
C GLU A 124 -26.74 7.97 25.04
N VAL A 125 -25.88 7.17 25.66
CA VAL A 125 -26.06 6.62 27.01
C VAL A 125 -24.76 6.81 27.78
N GLN A 126 -24.82 7.63 28.83
CA GLN A 126 -23.71 7.79 29.76
C GLN A 126 -23.75 6.67 30.80
N THR A 127 -22.96 5.61 30.59
CA THR A 127 -22.67 4.59 31.61
C THR A 127 -21.17 4.34 31.67
N THR A 128 -20.59 4.64 32.83
CA THR A 128 -19.23 4.22 33.18
C THR A 128 -19.20 2.72 33.45
N ASN A 129 -18.37 1.96 32.72
CA ASN A 129 -17.60 0.79 33.18
C ASN A 129 -16.79 0.16 32.02
N GLU A 130 -15.80 -0.68 32.34
CA GLU A 130 -14.89 -1.30 31.37
C GLU A 130 -15.45 -2.59 30.75
N ASP A 131 -16.46 -2.46 29.87
CA ASP A 131 -17.06 -3.62 29.20
C ASP A 131 -16.18 -4.18 28.07
N VAL A 132 -15.34 -5.17 28.42
CA VAL A 132 -14.61 -6.03 27.46
C VAL A 132 -15.58 -7.05 26.84
N GLU A 133 -16.42 -6.57 25.93
CA GLU A 133 -17.51 -7.34 25.32
C GLU A 133 -16.99 -8.50 24.44
N PHE A 134 -17.18 -9.73 24.95
CA PHE A 134 -16.78 -10.97 24.29
C PHE A 134 -17.48 -11.12 22.92
N GLY A 135 -16.71 -10.98 21.84
CA GLY A 135 -17.20 -11.11 20.46
C GLY A 135 -16.93 -9.89 19.58
N LYS A 136 -16.63 -8.71 20.15
CA LYS A 136 -16.22 -7.52 19.38
C LYS A 136 -14.82 -7.69 18.78
N ARG A 137 -14.73 -8.40 17.65
CA ARG A 137 -13.52 -8.47 16.82
C ARG A 137 -13.23 -7.10 16.22
N ARG A 138 -12.36 -6.33 16.89
CA ARG A 138 -11.71 -5.15 16.29
C ARG A 138 -10.89 -5.61 15.08
N PHE A 139 -11.10 -4.96 13.95
CA PHE A 139 -10.39 -5.22 12.70
C PHE A 139 -9.27 -4.18 12.52
N HIS A 140 -8.13 -4.61 11.99
CA HIS A 140 -7.03 -3.73 11.63
C HIS A 140 -7.33 -3.04 10.31
N ARG A 141 -7.00 -1.76 10.22
CA ARG A 141 -7.04 -1.02 8.95
C ARG A 141 -6.01 -1.63 7.99
N CYS A 142 -6.48 -2.24 6.92
CA CYS A 142 -5.62 -2.99 5.99
C CYS A 142 -5.25 -2.11 4.81
N LEU A 143 -4.00 -1.63 4.77
CA LEU A 143 -3.48 -0.79 3.70
C LEU A 143 -2.62 -1.63 2.75
N VAL A 144 -2.79 -1.42 1.44
CA VAL A 144 -1.97 -2.04 0.40
C VAL A 144 -1.24 -0.97 -0.39
N VAL A 145 0.08 -0.97 -0.31
CA VAL A 145 0.95 -0.20 -1.22
C VAL A 145 1.14 -1.02 -2.49
N THR A 146 0.90 -0.43 -3.66
CA THR A 146 1.19 -1.03 -4.95
C THR A 146 2.37 -0.31 -5.59
N ALA A 147 3.35 -1.05 -6.11
CA ALA A 147 4.51 -0.48 -6.81
C ALA A 147 4.74 -1.21 -8.14
N ARG A 148 4.81 -0.49 -9.26
CA ARG A 148 5.12 -1.07 -10.59
C ARG A 148 6.26 -0.31 -11.27
N ALA A 149 7.19 -1.07 -11.83
CA ALA A 149 8.29 -0.56 -12.65
C ALA A 149 8.73 -1.61 -13.67
N ARG A 150 9.56 -1.22 -14.65
CA ARG A 150 10.30 -2.18 -15.48
C ARG A 150 11.31 -3.01 -14.67
N ALA A 151 11.97 -2.38 -13.68
CA ALA A 151 12.89 -3.03 -12.76
C ALA A 151 13.08 -2.19 -11.48
N PHE A 152 13.38 -2.83 -10.36
CA PHE A 152 13.66 -2.18 -9.08
C PHE A 152 15.15 -2.33 -8.68
N LEU A 153 15.62 -1.50 -7.75
CA LEU A 153 16.87 -1.71 -7.02
C LEU A 153 16.69 -2.71 -5.87
N TYR A 154 17.79 -3.27 -5.37
CA TYR A 154 17.75 -4.16 -4.20
C TYR A 154 17.15 -3.44 -2.99
N HIS A 155 16.13 -4.06 -2.41
CA HIS A 155 15.25 -3.54 -1.35
C HIS A 155 14.45 -2.25 -1.65
N GLN A 156 14.43 -1.73 -2.88
CA GLN A 156 13.79 -0.44 -3.19
C GLN A 156 12.34 -0.33 -2.68
N VAL A 157 11.50 -1.34 -2.95
CA VAL A 157 10.09 -1.34 -2.51
C VAL A 157 9.97 -1.29 -0.98
N ARG A 158 10.86 -1.98 -0.24
CA ARG A 158 10.85 -1.99 1.23
C ARG A 158 11.34 -0.67 1.84
N LEU A 159 12.23 0.04 1.15
CA LEU A 159 12.71 1.38 1.54
C LEU A 159 11.65 2.45 1.24
N LEU A 160 11.00 2.38 0.07
CA LEU A 160 9.85 3.23 -0.28
C LEU A 160 8.72 3.07 0.75
N VAL A 161 8.32 1.83 1.07
CA VAL A 161 7.29 1.53 2.08
C VAL A 161 7.70 1.98 3.49
N GLY A 162 9.00 1.92 3.84
CA GLY A 162 9.51 2.44 5.10
C GLY A 162 9.28 3.95 5.25
N VAL A 163 9.58 4.73 4.20
CA VAL A 163 9.31 6.18 4.14
C VAL A 163 7.80 6.46 4.14
N LEU A 164 7.00 5.71 3.38
CA LEU A 164 5.54 5.86 3.40
C LEU A 164 4.95 5.60 4.80
N LYS A 165 5.43 4.58 5.54
CA LYS A 165 5.01 4.35 6.93
C LYS A 165 5.36 5.54 7.81
N ALA A 166 6.57 6.10 7.68
CA ALA A 166 7.00 7.24 8.48
C ALA A 166 6.18 8.51 8.18
N VAL A 167 5.77 8.75 6.93
CA VAL A 167 4.80 9.81 6.60
C VAL A 167 3.42 9.51 7.19
N GLY A 168 2.95 8.25 7.06
CA GLY A 168 1.67 7.83 7.60
C GLY A 168 1.53 8.00 9.11
N THR A 169 2.61 7.82 9.88
CA THR A 169 2.63 8.08 11.33
C THR A 169 3.10 9.49 11.71
N GLY A 170 3.21 10.42 10.76
CA GLY A 170 3.59 11.83 11.02
C GLY A 170 5.07 12.06 11.39
N ASN A 171 5.92 11.03 11.32
CA ASN A 171 7.36 11.14 11.59
C ASN A 171 8.13 11.82 10.44
N LEU A 172 7.51 11.92 9.27
CA LEU A 172 7.98 12.68 8.10
C LEU A 172 6.80 13.44 7.47
N THR A 173 7.09 14.58 6.87
CA THR A 173 6.17 15.34 6.01
C THR A 173 6.41 15.02 4.53
N VAL A 174 5.49 15.42 3.64
CA VAL A 174 5.66 15.24 2.19
C VAL A 174 6.94 15.94 1.67
N PRO A 175 7.28 17.19 2.05
CA PRO A 175 8.57 17.80 1.70
C PRO A 175 9.82 17.05 2.20
N ASP A 176 9.73 16.27 3.28
CA ASP A 176 10.85 15.40 3.69
C ASP A 176 11.08 14.28 2.67
N VAL A 177 10.04 13.76 2.01
CA VAL A 177 10.15 12.70 0.99
C VAL A 177 10.94 13.18 -0.22
N GLU A 178 10.64 14.40 -0.70
CA GLU A 178 11.40 15.03 -1.77
C GLU A 178 12.87 15.28 -1.35
N ARG A 179 13.10 15.77 -0.12
CA ARG A 179 14.46 15.94 0.41
C ARG A 179 15.22 14.62 0.49
N ILE A 180 14.58 13.53 0.92
CA ILE A 180 15.17 12.19 0.99
C ILE A 180 15.53 11.69 -0.41
N LEU A 181 14.64 11.86 -1.39
CA LEU A 181 14.91 11.49 -2.78
C LEU A 181 16.13 12.27 -3.35
N ASN A 182 16.15 13.58 -3.14
CA ASN A 182 17.23 14.46 -3.61
C ASN A 182 18.56 14.30 -2.83
N ALA A 183 18.54 13.81 -1.59
CA ALA A 183 19.74 13.57 -0.78
C ALA A 183 20.61 12.40 -1.27
N LYS A 184 20.05 11.51 -2.12
CA LYS A 184 20.75 10.37 -2.75
C LYS A 184 21.51 9.44 -1.79
N ASN A 185 21.13 9.41 -0.51
CA ASN A 185 21.82 8.69 0.55
C ASN A 185 20.83 7.83 1.36
N VAL A 186 21.12 6.53 1.46
CA VAL A 186 20.31 5.55 2.19
C VAL A 186 20.17 5.89 3.67
N ALA A 187 21.18 6.53 4.27
CA ALA A 187 21.14 6.94 5.67
C ALA A 187 20.11 8.06 5.98
N ALA A 188 19.57 8.72 4.95
CA ALA A 188 18.47 9.68 5.10
C ALA A 188 17.08 9.02 5.06
N ALA A 189 16.97 7.75 4.63
CA ALA A 189 15.71 7.04 4.54
C ALA A 189 15.26 6.45 5.89
N SER A 190 13.94 6.34 6.08
CA SER A 190 13.33 5.68 7.24
C SER A 190 13.70 4.19 7.31
N PRO A 191 13.59 3.55 8.50
CA PRO A 191 13.86 2.11 8.66
C PRO A 191 13.15 1.24 7.61
N MET A 192 13.92 0.35 6.97
CA MET A 192 13.44 -0.53 5.91
C MET A 192 12.30 -1.44 6.42
N ALA A 193 11.16 -1.39 5.74
CA ALA A 193 9.99 -2.22 6.05
C ALA A 193 10.37 -3.73 6.07
N PRO A 194 9.75 -4.58 6.91
CA PRO A 194 10.05 -6.01 6.98
C PRO A 194 9.71 -6.73 5.66
N ALA A 195 10.18 -7.98 5.50
CA ALA A 195 9.97 -8.76 4.27
C ALA A 195 8.57 -9.39 4.19
N CYS A 196 7.95 -9.73 5.33
CA CYS A 196 6.68 -10.46 5.44
C CYS A 196 5.45 -9.75 4.84
N GLY A 197 5.51 -8.43 4.64
CA GLY A 197 4.45 -7.68 3.97
C GLY A 197 4.56 -7.68 2.43
N LEU A 198 5.69 -8.06 1.84
CA LEU A 198 6.00 -7.88 0.41
C LEU A 198 5.61 -9.10 -0.44
N TYR A 199 4.81 -8.87 -1.48
CA TYR A 199 4.34 -9.88 -2.43
C TYR A 199 4.66 -9.48 -3.87
N LEU A 200 5.21 -10.41 -4.66
CA LEU A 200 5.23 -10.29 -6.11
C LEU A 200 3.80 -10.48 -6.64
N GLY A 201 3.24 -9.45 -7.28
CA GLY A 201 1.83 -9.39 -7.65
C GLY A 201 1.51 -9.78 -9.09
N LYS A 202 2.28 -9.24 -10.05
CA LYS A 202 2.11 -9.52 -11.49
C LYS A 202 3.41 -9.23 -12.24
N VAL A 203 3.73 -10.05 -13.24
CA VAL A 203 4.70 -9.72 -14.28
C VAL A 203 3.93 -9.64 -15.60
N LYS A 204 4.09 -8.53 -16.34
CA LYS A 204 3.53 -8.36 -17.69
C LYS A 204 4.67 -8.42 -18.70
N TYR A 205 4.49 -9.23 -19.73
CA TYR A 205 5.37 -9.31 -20.90
C TYR A 205 4.62 -8.71 -22.09
N ASP A 206 5.21 -7.72 -22.76
CA ASP A 206 4.67 -7.22 -24.04
C ASP A 206 5.29 -8.05 -25.17
N LEU A 207 4.53 -9.05 -25.61
CA LEU A 207 4.86 -9.86 -26.78
C LEU A 207 4.62 -9.04 -28.06
N PRO A 208 5.48 -9.17 -29.09
CA PRO A 208 5.20 -8.57 -30.39
C PRO A 208 3.99 -9.25 -31.03
N SER A 209 3.10 -8.47 -31.63
CA SER A 209 2.09 -8.98 -32.56
C SER A 209 2.79 -9.72 -33.71
N SER A 210 2.26 -10.90 -34.06
CA SER A 210 2.72 -11.74 -35.18
C SER A 210 2.24 -11.20 -36.53
#